data_AF-A0A7S3ADU7-F1
#
_entry.id   AF-A0A7S3ADU7-F1
#
_cell.length_a   1.000
_cell.length_b   1.000
_cell.length_c   1.000
_cell.angle_alpha   90.00
_cell.angle_beta   90.00
_cell.angle_gamma   90.00
#
_symmetry.space_group_name_H-M   'P 1'
#
loop_
_entity.id
_entity.type
_entity.pdbx_description
1 polymer ?
#
loop_
_entity_poly.entity_id
_entity_poly.type
_entity_poly.pdbx_seq_one_letter_code
_entity_poly.pdbx_strand_id
1 'polypeptide(L)'
;FYDPRMALPGQARDQRRKRAFNFVAEGHFSRKADDIRQKAAVEQMLREAQQSSKKAAKEAPAESSSVAAWTPQISTASLERRLAEIPVVEWWDAPLLKERSYAAGGENIMANVVAEAVTHYVEHPVPIEPPSEPPPPPPMPLPLTKKERKKLRTQRRLAAEKEKQ
;
A
#
# COMPACT_ATOMS: atom_id res chain seq x y z
N PHE A 1 35.50 -75.20 -7.72
CA PHE A 1 36.51 -74.13 -7.83
C PHE A 1 35.89 -72.86 -7.25
N TYR A 2 36.50 -72.25 -6.24
CA TYR A 2 36.00 -71.08 -5.51
C TYR A 2 36.93 -69.89 -5.80
N ASP A 3 36.40 -68.77 -6.28
CA ASP A 3 37.19 -67.59 -6.68
C ASP A 3 37.26 -66.57 -5.53
N PRO A 4 38.43 -66.39 -4.88
CA PRO A 4 38.61 -65.50 -3.74
C PRO A 4 38.52 -64.00 -4.07
N ARG A 5 38.39 -63.62 -5.34
CA ARG A 5 38.17 -62.21 -5.76
C ARG A 5 36.70 -61.80 -5.75
N MET A 6 35.77 -62.74 -5.69
CA MET A 6 34.35 -62.43 -5.57
C MET A 6 33.98 -62.20 -4.11
N ALA A 7 33.44 -61.01 -3.80
CA ALA A 7 32.90 -60.72 -2.47
C ALA A 7 31.80 -61.73 -2.13
N LEU A 8 31.88 -62.33 -0.94
CA LEU A 8 30.89 -63.28 -0.43
C LEU A 8 29.48 -62.67 -0.49
N PRO A 9 28.45 -63.42 -0.96
CA PRO A 9 27.07 -62.95 -0.92
C PRO A 9 26.70 -62.65 0.53
N GLY A 10 26.43 -61.36 0.80
CA GLY A 10 26.06 -60.86 2.13
C GLY A 10 26.93 -59.73 2.71
N GLN A 11 28.15 -59.50 2.22
CA GLN A 11 29.06 -58.52 2.85
C GLN A 11 29.10 -57.12 2.22
N ALA A 12 28.73 -56.93 0.94
CA ALA A 12 28.86 -55.60 0.29
C ALA A 12 27.60 -55.07 -0.42
N ARG A 13 26.62 -55.92 -0.77
CA ARG A 13 25.40 -55.50 -1.50
C ARG A 13 24.10 -55.62 -0.72
N ASP A 14 24.10 -56.29 0.43
CA ASP A 14 22.85 -56.73 1.08
C ASP A 14 22.45 -55.92 2.33
N GLN A 15 23.18 -54.84 2.63
CA GLN A 15 22.79 -53.88 3.67
C GLN A 15 22.16 -52.61 3.10
N ARG A 16 21.36 -52.72 2.02
CA ARG A 16 20.39 -51.65 1.74
C ARG A 16 19.41 -51.65 2.90
N ARG A 17 19.61 -50.71 3.85
CA ARG A 17 18.65 -50.44 4.94
C ARG A 17 17.27 -50.36 4.30
N LYS A 18 16.39 -51.30 4.64
CA LYS A 18 15.01 -51.31 4.14
C LYS A 18 14.39 -49.99 4.56
N ARG A 19 14.09 -49.11 3.61
CA ARG A 19 13.40 -47.84 3.91
C ARG A 19 12.03 -48.24 4.45
N ALA A 20 11.76 -47.93 5.71
CA ALA A 20 10.44 -48.17 6.30
C ALA A 20 9.41 -47.29 5.59
N PHE A 21 8.22 -47.83 5.35
CA PHE A 21 7.10 -47.05 4.86
C PHE A 21 6.58 -46.16 5.98
N ASN A 22 6.78 -44.86 5.85
CA ASN A 22 6.20 -43.87 6.75
C ASN A 22 4.83 -43.49 6.19
N PHE A 23 3.77 -44.02 6.78
CA PHE A 23 2.42 -43.62 6.42
C PHE A 23 2.17 -42.19 6.89
N VAL A 24 1.64 -41.38 5.99
CA VAL A 24 1.13 -40.05 6.34
C VAL A 24 -0.29 -40.24 6.87
N ALA A 25 -0.63 -39.55 7.95
CA ALA A 25 -1.98 -39.56 8.50
C ALA A 25 -3.02 -39.21 7.42
N GLU A 26 -4.19 -39.85 7.51
CA GLU A 26 -5.29 -39.59 6.60
C GLU A 26 -5.65 -38.10 6.56
N GLY A 27 -6.04 -37.62 5.36
CA GLY A 27 -6.44 -36.22 5.17
C GLY A 27 -5.29 -35.21 5.06
N HIS A 28 -4.02 -35.56 5.33
CA HIS A 28 -2.89 -34.62 5.16
C HIS A 28 -2.80 -34.05 3.74
N PHE A 29 -2.85 -34.93 2.73
CA PHE A 29 -2.80 -34.50 1.33
C PHE A 29 -4.11 -33.86 0.86
N SER A 30 -5.25 -34.26 1.44
CA SER A 30 -6.54 -33.63 1.18
C SER A 30 -6.53 -32.17 1.63
N ARG A 31 -6.11 -31.89 2.87
CA ARG A 31 -5.95 -30.52 3.40
C ARG A 31 -5.00 -29.69 2.55
N LYS A 32 -3.84 -30.25 2.19
CA LYS A 32 -2.88 -29.56 1.32
C LYS A 32 -3.48 -29.24 -0.06
N ALA A 33 -4.29 -30.14 -0.62
CA ALA A 33 -4.97 -29.90 -1.88
C ALA A 33 -6.11 -28.88 -1.77
N ASP A 34 -6.83 -28.84 -0.64
CA ASP A 34 -7.81 -27.80 -0.32
C ASP A 34 -7.13 -26.42 -0.24
N ASP A 35 -6.02 -26.31 0.49
CA ASP A 35 -5.25 -25.06 0.61
C ASP A 35 -4.77 -24.55 -0.76
N ILE A 36 -4.27 -25.45 -1.62
CA ILE A 36 -3.83 -25.10 -2.98
C ILE A 36 -5.01 -24.58 -3.82
N ARG A 37 -6.18 -25.22 -3.72
CA ARG A 37 -7.39 -24.78 -4.44
C ARG A 37 -7.86 -23.41 -3.95
N GLN A 38 -7.88 -23.19 -2.64
CA GLN A 38 -8.24 -21.89 -2.05
C GLN A 38 -7.29 -20.79 -2.51
N LYS A 39 -5.97 -21.03 -2.48
CA LYS A 39 -4.97 -20.08 -2.97
C LYS A 39 -5.16 -19.76 -4.45
N ALA A 40 -5.40 -20.78 -5.27
CA ALA A 40 -5.64 -20.58 -6.70
C ALA A 40 -6.92 -19.76 -6.97
N ALA A 41 -7.99 -19.99 -6.20
CA ALA A 41 -9.24 -19.22 -6.32
C ALA A 41 -9.05 -17.74 -5.95
N VAL A 42 -8.32 -17.46 -4.86
CA VAL A 42 -7.99 -16.07 -4.45
C VAL A 42 -7.13 -15.38 -5.52
N GLU A 43 -6.16 -16.08 -6.10
CA GLU A 43 -5.32 -15.52 -7.17
C GLU A 43 -6.13 -15.20 -8.43
N GLN A 44 -7.08 -16.06 -8.81
CA GLN A 44 -7.98 -15.81 -9.93
C GLN A 44 -8.85 -14.56 -9.69
N MET A 45 -9.47 -14.46 -8.50
CA MET A 45 -10.26 -13.28 -8.12
C MET A 45 -9.43 -11.99 -8.16
N LEU A 46 -8.18 -12.04 -7.71
CA LEU A 46 -7.28 -10.88 -7.75
C LEU A 46 -6.95 -10.47 -9.20
N ARG A 47 -6.68 -11.45 -10.08
CA ARG A 47 -6.43 -11.19 -11.50
C ARG A 47 -7.64 -10.58 -12.19
N GLU A 48 -8.85 -11.09 -11.91
CA GLU A 48 -10.10 -10.55 -12.43
C GLU A 48 -10.33 -9.10 -11.98
N ALA A 49 -10.12 -8.80 -10.69
CA ALA A 49 -10.20 -7.46 -10.14
C ALA A 49 -9.17 -6.49 -10.77
N GLN A 50 -7.95 -6.97 -11.04
CA GLN A 50 -6.93 -6.19 -11.74
C GLN A 50 -7.29 -5.95 -13.22
N GLN A 51 -7.91 -6.91 -13.89
CA GLN A 51 -8.35 -6.73 -15.27
C GLN A 51 -9.55 -5.78 -15.36
N SER A 52 -10.53 -5.90 -14.45
CA SER A 52 -11.69 -5.01 -14.41
C SER A 52 -11.29 -3.57 -14.10
N SER A 53 -10.39 -3.34 -13.14
CA SER A 53 -9.84 -2.00 -12.86
C SER A 53 -9.07 -1.42 -14.05
N LYS A 54 -8.24 -2.21 -14.76
CA LYS A 54 -7.56 -1.76 -15.98
C LYS A 54 -8.53 -1.41 -17.11
N LYS A 55 -9.58 -2.20 -17.31
CA LYS A 55 -10.63 -1.90 -18.31
C LYS A 55 -11.40 -0.64 -17.94
N ALA A 56 -11.83 -0.51 -16.69
CA ALA A 56 -12.49 0.68 -16.17
C ALA A 56 -11.62 1.94 -16.31
N ALA A 57 -10.31 1.84 -16.03
CA ALA A 57 -9.37 2.95 -16.22
C ALA A 57 -9.18 3.35 -17.69
N LYS A 58 -9.35 2.41 -18.63
CA LYS A 58 -9.24 2.68 -20.08
C LYS A 58 -10.53 3.26 -20.68
N GLU A 59 -11.69 2.89 -20.12
CA GLU A 59 -13.01 3.33 -20.56
C GLU A 59 -13.50 4.61 -19.85
N ALA A 60 -12.88 4.98 -18.73
CA ALA A 60 -13.15 6.21 -18.01
C ALA A 60 -12.68 7.45 -18.79
N PRO A 61 -13.49 8.52 -18.92
CA PRO A 61 -13.02 9.83 -19.38
C PRO A 61 -11.91 10.34 -18.45
N ALA A 62 -10.93 11.07 -18.99
CA ALA A 62 -9.76 11.56 -18.24
C ALA A 62 -10.08 12.35 -16.94
N GLU A 63 -11.32 12.81 -16.78
CA GLU A 63 -11.81 13.57 -15.63
C GLU A 63 -12.31 12.70 -14.44
N SER A 64 -12.48 11.38 -14.59
CA SER A 64 -12.91 10.47 -13.50
C SER A 64 -11.80 9.56 -12.95
N SER A 65 -10.54 9.85 -13.27
CA SER A 65 -9.36 9.08 -12.80
C SER A 65 -9.19 9.08 -11.27
N SER A 66 -9.92 9.93 -10.55
CA SER A 66 -9.91 10.01 -9.10
C SER A 66 -10.51 8.79 -8.39
N VAL A 67 -11.44 8.06 -9.03
CA VAL A 67 -12.13 6.92 -8.37
C VAL A 67 -11.36 5.61 -8.53
N ALA A 68 -10.67 5.40 -9.67
CA ALA A 68 -9.85 4.21 -9.89
C ALA A 68 -8.56 4.20 -9.04
N ALA A 69 -8.09 5.38 -8.61
CA ALA A 69 -6.91 5.55 -7.78
C ALA A 69 -7.08 5.03 -6.34
N TRP A 70 -8.32 4.84 -5.87
CA TRP A 70 -8.60 4.34 -4.51
C TRP A 70 -8.91 2.83 -4.47
N THR A 71 -8.61 2.08 -5.53
CA THR A 71 -8.51 0.64 -5.37
C THR A 71 -7.20 0.35 -4.63
N PRO A 72 -7.23 -0.12 -3.36
CA PRO A 72 -6.00 -0.44 -2.69
C PRO A 72 -5.29 -1.49 -3.55
N GLN A 73 -4.04 -1.21 -3.94
CA GLN A 73 -3.18 -2.18 -4.58
C GLN A 73 -2.82 -3.24 -3.54
N ILE A 74 -3.81 -4.09 -3.20
CA ILE A 74 -3.61 -5.22 -2.32
C ILE A 74 -2.83 -6.24 -3.14
N SER A 75 -1.51 -6.12 -3.06
CA SER A 75 -0.60 -7.13 -3.59
C SER A 75 -0.79 -8.44 -2.83
N THR A 76 -0.44 -9.56 -3.46
CA THR A 76 -0.39 -10.87 -2.80
C THR A 76 0.45 -10.82 -1.53
N ALA A 77 1.57 -10.07 -1.53
CA ALA A 77 2.39 -9.83 -0.36
C ALA A 77 1.68 -9.05 0.76
N SER A 78 0.83 -8.08 0.43
CA SER A 78 -0.02 -7.39 1.43
C SER A 78 -1.09 -8.32 2.02
N LEU A 79 -1.60 -9.26 1.22
CA LEU A 79 -2.57 -10.26 1.67
C LEU A 79 -1.90 -11.32 2.55
N GLU A 80 -0.71 -11.80 2.17
CA GLU A 80 0.13 -12.69 2.98
C GLU A 80 0.56 -12.03 4.30
N ARG A 81 0.87 -10.74 4.30
CA ARG A 81 1.17 -9.98 5.53
C ARG A 81 -0.07 -9.81 6.43
N ARG A 82 -1.27 -9.73 5.85
CA ARG A 82 -2.55 -9.76 6.61
C ARG A 82 -2.89 -11.16 7.14
N LEU A 83 -2.42 -12.21 6.46
CA LEU A 83 -2.52 -13.60 6.89
C LEU A 83 -1.42 -14.00 7.89
N ALA A 84 -0.39 -13.17 8.06
CA ALA A 84 0.56 -13.32 9.16
C ALA A 84 -0.21 -13.21 10.49
N GLU A 85 0.28 -13.92 11.51
CA GLU A 85 -0.32 -13.88 12.84
C GLU A 85 -0.48 -12.43 13.29
N ILE A 86 -1.71 -12.07 13.68
CA ILE A 86 -2.05 -10.73 14.15
C ILE A 86 -1.10 -10.43 15.31
N PRO A 87 -0.27 -9.36 15.23
CA PRO A 87 0.67 -9.06 16.28
C PRO A 87 -0.09 -8.76 17.57
N VAL A 88 0.46 -9.23 18.71
CA VAL A 88 -0.15 -9.04 20.03
C VAL A 88 -0.29 -7.57 20.40
N VAL A 89 0.58 -6.71 19.87
CA VAL A 89 0.58 -5.26 20.06
C VAL A 89 0.71 -4.56 18.72
N GLU A 90 -0.12 -3.53 18.50
CA GLU A 90 -0.04 -2.73 17.29
C GLU A 90 1.25 -1.89 17.26
N TRP A 91 1.78 -1.68 16.05
CA TRP A 91 3.07 -1.03 15.86
C TRP A 91 3.12 0.42 16.36
N TRP A 92 1.97 1.10 16.42
CA TRP A 92 1.84 2.48 16.89
C TRP A 92 1.74 2.56 18.43
N ASP A 93 1.29 1.49 19.09
CA ASP A 93 1.21 1.37 20.55
C ASP A 93 2.52 0.88 21.18
N ALA A 94 3.32 0.13 20.42
CA ALA A 94 4.61 -0.40 20.87
C ALA A 94 5.53 0.61 21.61
N PRO A 95 5.68 1.88 21.17
CA PRO A 95 6.51 2.86 21.90
C PRO A 95 5.85 3.43 23.16
N LEU A 96 4.54 3.27 23.34
CA LEU A 96 3.80 3.79 24.50
C LEU A 96 3.78 2.81 25.67
N LEU A 97 4.10 1.54 25.43
CA LEU A 97 4.08 0.47 26.42
C LEU A 97 5.50 0.13 26.90
N LYS A 98 5.63 -0.15 28.20
CA LYS A 98 6.88 -0.65 28.83
C LYS A 98 7.17 -2.07 28.38
N GLU A 99 6.14 -2.91 28.39
CA GLU A 99 6.19 -4.26 27.86
C GLU A 99 5.34 -4.35 26.60
N ARG A 100 5.83 -5.12 25.62
CA ARG A 100 5.22 -5.26 24.29
C ARG A 100 4.01 -6.21 24.30
N SER A 101 3.13 -6.04 25.29
CA SER A 101 1.91 -6.80 25.53
C SER A 101 0.87 -5.93 26.23
N TYR A 102 -0.38 -5.95 25.75
CA TYR A 102 -1.49 -5.26 26.43
C TYR A 102 -1.82 -5.88 27.80
N ALA A 103 -1.53 -7.16 28.00
CA ALA A 103 -1.88 -7.89 29.22
C ALA A 103 -0.95 -7.60 30.41
N ALA A 104 0.22 -6.98 30.18
CA ALA A 104 1.24 -6.76 31.21
C ALA A 104 0.80 -5.77 32.32
N GLY A 105 -0.25 -4.97 32.08
CA GLY A 105 -0.79 -4.03 33.08
C GLY A 105 -1.75 -4.64 34.11
N GLY A 106 -2.18 -5.90 33.93
CA GLY A 106 -3.22 -6.49 34.78
C GLY A 106 -4.47 -5.62 34.85
N GLU A 107 -4.92 -5.26 36.05
CA GLU A 107 -6.07 -4.37 36.28
C GLU A 107 -5.74 -2.88 36.07
N ASN A 108 -4.48 -2.49 36.16
CA ASN A 108 -4.06 -1.09 36.02
C ASN A 108 -3.22 -0.87 34.75
N ILE A 109 -3.89 -0.48 33.68
CA ILE A 109 -3.28 -0.21 32.37
C ILE A 109 -2.14 0.82 32.48
N MET A 110 -2.27 1.84 33.34
CA MET A 110 -1.23 2.86 33.54
C MET A 110 0.08 2.29 34.08
N ALA A 111 0.07 1.12 34.73
CA ALA A 111 1.29 0.47 35.17
C ALA A 111 2.20 0.08 33.99
N ASN A 112 1.62 -0.26 32.84
CA ASN A 112 2.32 -0.67 31.64
C ASN A 112 2.56 0.48 30.63
N VAL A 113 2.02 1.67 30.87
CA VAL A 113 2.23 2.85 30.00
C VAL A 113 3.50 3.59 30.40
N VAL A 114 4.28 4.04 29.42
CA VAL A 114 5.42 4.93 29.60
C VAL A 114 4.91 6.35 29.86
N ALA A 115 4.77 6.73 31.13
CA ALA A 115 4.23 8.03 31.53
C ALA A 115 5.04 9.23 30.98
N GLU A 116 6.34 9.05 30.76
CA GLU A 116 7.22 10.08 30.17
C GLU A 116 6.89 10.39 28.71
N ALA A 117 6.30 9.43 27.98
CA ALA A 117 5.94 9.61 26.58
C ALA A 117 4.65 10.43 26.39
N VAL A 118 3.80 10.51 27.43
CA VAL A 118 2.50 11.19 27.37
C VAL A 118 2.62 12.57 28.02
N THR A 119 2.60 13.61 27.20
CA THR A 119 2.61 15.01 27.68
C THR A 119 1.28 15.70 27.37
N HIS A 120 1.02 16.84 28.01
CA HIS A 120 -0.19 17.63 27.78
C HIS A 120 -0.13 18.48 26.49
N TYR A 121 1.00 18.44 25.78
CA TYR A 121 1.21 19.21 24.56
C TYR A 121 0.71 18.46 23.34
N VAL A 122 0.16 19.19 22.37
CA VAL A 122 -0.28 18.65 21.08
C VAL A 122 0.69 19.13 20.00
N GLU A 123 1.36 18.17 19.36
CA GLU A 123 2.25 18.47 18.23
C GLU A 123 1.45 18.91 17.01
N HIS A 124 1.94 19.94 16.32
CA HIS A 124 1.39 20.39 15.05
C HIS A 124 2.29 19.85 13.94
N PRO A 125 1.77 19.06 12.98
CA PRO A 125 2.59 18.54 11.90
C PRO A 125 3.16 19.69 11.06
N VAL A 126 4.36 19.47 10.52
CA VAL A 126 5.00 20.44 9.63
C VAL A 126 4.10 20.67 8.41
N PRO A 127 3.74 21.92 8.08
CA PRO A 127 3.00 22.22 6.86
C PRO A 127 3.80 21.74 5.65
N ILE A 128 3.25 20.80 4.88
CA ILE A 128 3.84 20.31 3.64
C ILE A 128 3.38 21.24 2.52
N GLU A 129 4.31 21.79 1.77
CA GLU A 129 3.99 22.59 0.58
C GLU A 129 3.29 21.72 -0.47
N PRO A 130 2.30 22.25 -1.19
CA PRO A 130 1.65 21.51 -2.25
C PRO A 130 2.69 21.09 -3.31
N PRO A 131 2.57 19.89 -3.90
CA PRO A 131 3.57 19.35 -4.84
C PRO A 131 3.70 20.14 -6.15
N SER A 132 2.74 21.02 -6.46
CA SER A 132 2.81 21.95 -7.58
C SER A 132 2.44 23.34 -7.08
N GLU A 133 3.28 24.32 -7.38
CA GLU A 133 2.87 25.71 -7.28
C GLU A 133 1.63 25.92 -8.17
N PRO A 134 0.54 26.54 -7.66
CA PRO A 134 -0.55 26.91 -8.52
C PRO A 134 -0.04 27.90 -9.58
N PRO A 135 -0.55 27.83 -10.83
CA PRO A 135 -0.21 28.84 -11.82
C PRO A 135 -0.50 30.24 -11.25
N PRO A 136 0.33 31.26 -11.59
CA PRO A 136 0.14 32.59 -11.06
C PRO A 136 -1.30 33.05 -11.32
N PRO A 137 -1.96 33.67 -10.32
CA PRO A 137 -3.33 34.11 -10.51
C PRO A 137 -3.40 35.06 -11.71
N PRO A 138 -4.48 35.00 -12.51
CA PRO A 138 -4.63 35.89 -13.65
C PRO A 138 -4.55 37.36 -13.17
N PRO A 139 -3.98 38.27 -13.98
CA PRO A 139 -3.88 39.67 -13.59
C PRO A 139 -5.27 40.22 -13.30
N MET A 140 -5.40 40.88 -12.15
CA MET A 140 -6.66 41.48 -11.74
C MET A 140 -7.10 42.52 -12.80
N PRO A 141 -8.34 42.45 -13.32
CA PRO A 141 -8.82 43.44 -14.26
C PRO A 141 -8.90 44.80 -13.57
N LEU A 142 -8.37 45.85 -14.21
CA LEU A 142 -8.42 47.24 -13.75
C LEU A 142 -9.53 47.99 -14.51
N PRO A 143 -10.80 47.94 -14.07
CA PRO A 143 -11.87 48.67 -14.71
C PRO A 143 -11.67 50.18 -14.52
N LEU A 144 -11.64 50.92 -15.63
CA LEU A 144 -11.65 52.38 -15.61
C LEU A 144 -13.04 52.90 -15.22
N THR A 145 -13.08 53.95 -14.40
CA THR A 145 -14.32 54.65 -14.07
C THR A 145 -14.92 55.32 -15.31
N LYS A 146 -16.22 55.63 -15.29
CA LYS A 146 -16.89 56.33 -16.42
C LYS A 146 -16.21 57.68 -16.76
N LYS A 147 -15.70 58.39 -15.73
CA LYS A 147 -15.00 59.68 -15.90
C LYS A 147 -13.64 59.49 -16.59
N GLU A 148 -12.87 58.49 -16.19
CA GLU A 148 -11.58 58.17 -16.81
C GLU A 148 -11.74 57.66 -18.23
N ARG A 149 -12.73 56.80 -18.50
CA ARG A 149 -13.08 56.37 -19.86
C ARG A 149 -13.43 57.55 -20.76
N LYS A 150 -14.22 58.52 -20.25
CA LYS A 150 -14.55 59.75 -20.97
C LYS A 150 -13.29 60.57 -21.24
N LYS A 151 -12.42 60.75 -20.25
CA LYS A 151 -11.15 61.48 -20.38
C LYS A 151 -10.23 60.85 -21.43
N LEU A 152 -10.03 59.52 -21.37
CA LEU A 152 -9.22 58.76 -22.32
C LEU A 152 -9.76 58.90 -23.75
N ARG A 153 -11.09 58.82 -23.93
CA ARG A 153 -11.73 59.02 -25.24
C ARG A 153 -11.48 60.42 -25.79
N THR A 154 -11.65 61.46 -24.98
CA THR A 154 -11.42 62.84 -25.41
C THR A 154 -9.96 63.08 -25.80
N GLN A 155 -9.02 62.58 -24.99
CA GLN A 155 -7.58 62.68 -25.29
C GLN A 155 -7.21 61.97 -26.60
N ARG A 156 -7.74 60.77 -26.85
CA ARG A 156 -7.54 60.05 -28.12
C ARG A 156 -8.07 60.82 -29.34
N ARG A 157 -9.23 61.47 -29.21
CA ARG A 157 -9.80 62.30 -30.30
C ARG A 157 -8.93 63.52 -30.59
N LEU A 158 -8.52 64.26 -29.56
CA LEU A 158 -7.66 65.43 -29.71
C LEU A 158 -6.30 65.07 -30.31
N ALA A 159 -5.71 63.94 -29.90
CA ALA A 159 -4.46 63.46 -30.47
C ALA A 159 -4.59 63.14 -31.98
N ALA A 160 -5.64 62.43 -32.37
CA ALA A 160 -5.90 62.11 -33.78
C ALA A 160 -6.21 63.36 -34.63
N GLU A 161 -6.91 64.34 -34.07
CA GLU A 161 -7.15 65.63 -34.74
C GLU A 161 -5.84 66.41 -34.93
N LYS A 162 -4.95 66.40 -33.93
CA LYS A 162 -3.64 67.04 -33.99
C LYS A 162 -2.68 66.34 -34.97
N GLU A 163 -2.76 65.02 -35.12
CA GLU A 163 -1.96 64.28 -36.11
C GLU A 163 -2.42 64.55 -37.55
N LYS A 164 -3.69 64.95 -37.73
CA LYS A 164 -4.28 65.24 -39.04
C LYS A 164 -4.05 66.67 -39.52
N GLN A 165 -3.79 67.61 -38.61
CA GLN A 165 -3.47 69.01 -38.91
C GLN A 165 -1.99 69.19 -39.26
#